data_AF-A0A4Q2YQJ9-F1
#
_entry.id   AF-A0A4Q2YQJ9-F1
#
_cell.length_a   1.000
_cell.length_b   1.000
_cell.length_c   1.000
_cell.angle_alpha   90.00
_cell.angle_beta   90.00
_cell.angle_gamma   90.00
#
_symmetry.space_group_name_H-M   'P 1'
#
loop_
_entity.id
_entity.type
_entity.pdbx_description
1 polymer ?
#
loop_
_entity_poly.entity_id
_entity_poly.type
_entity_poly.pdbx_seq_one_letter_code
_entity_poly.pdbx_strand_id
1 'polypeptide(L)'
;ARPEIKHLSLGHTEAVPAGVYAKEWLEKTGLWKSIATKVVPAENVRAAMAVVESGNAEAGIVYKTDAAISKKITVALEIPVAEGPEIIYPAAVVKDSRNPYAARKLLAFLADKKADETFAKFGFSVLE
;
A
#
# COMPACT_ATOMS: atom_id res chain seq x y z
N ALA A 1 0.73 -12.42 -19.42
CA ALA A 1 -0.35 -12.39 -18.42
C ALA A 1 -0.88 -13.81 -18.24
N ARG A 2 -1.07 -14.27 -17.00
CA ARG A 2 -1.67 -15.59 -16.79
C ARG A 2 -3.18 -15.55 -17.10
N PRO A 3 -3.73 -16.48 -17.91
CA PRO A 3 -5.11 -16.42 -18.39
C PRO A 3 -6.16 -16.53 -17.28
N GLU A 4 -5.80 -17.03 -16.10
CA GLU A 4 -6.67 -17.16 -14.93
C GLU A 4 -7.01 -15.85 -14.22
N ILE A 5 -6.21 -14.78 -14.39
CA ILE A 5 -6.50 -13.47 -13.76
C ILE A 5 -7.37 -12.64 -14.70
N LYS A 6 -8.64 -12.49 -14.34
CA LYS A 6 -9.65 -11.71 -15.09
C LYS A 6 -9.83 -10.33 -14.49
N HIS A 7 -9.68 -10.22 -13.17
CA HIS A 7 -9.82 -9.02 -12.38
C HIS A 7 -8.59 -8.84 -11.49
N LEU A 8 -8.01 -7.64 -11.52
CA LEU A 8 -6.91 -7.24 -10.66
C LEU A 8 -7.37 -6.08 -9.79
N SER A 9 -7.53 -6.30 -8.49
CA SER A 9 -7.94 -5.24 -7.57
C SER A 9 -6.75 -4.36 -7.18
N LEU A 10 -6.90 -3.04 -7.36
CA LEU A 10 -5.90 -2.04 -7.01
C LEU A 10 -6.57 -0.87 -6.31
N GLY A 11 -5.85 -0.14 -5.46
CA GLY A 11 -6.28 1.22 -5.13
C GLY A 11 -6.44 2.06 -6.40
N HIS A 12 -7.33 3.06 -6.38
CA HIS A 12 -7.51 3.93 -7.55
C HIS A 12 -6.17 4.53 -8.00
N THR A 13 -5.76 4.25 -9.24
CA THR A 13 -4.38 4.48 -9.72
C THR A 13 -3.98 5.96 -9.92
N GLU A 14 -4.93 6.87 -9.72
CA GLU A 14 -4.70 8.33 -9.82
C GLU A 14 -4.72 9.03 -8.45
N ALA A 15 -5.17 8.35 -7.38
CA ALA A 15 -5.47 9.01 -6.11
C ALA A 15 -5.02 8.22 -4.87
N VAL A 16 -5.06 6.89 -4.92
CA VAL A 16 -4.66 6.04 -3.81
C VAL A 16 -3.18 5.70 -3.95
N PRO A 17 -2.30 6.02 -2.99
CA PRO A 17 -0.86 5.79 -3.11
C PRO A 17 -0.50 4.37 -3.53
N ALA A 18 -1.10 3.34 -2.91
CA ALA A 18 -0.86 1.94 -3.30
C ALA A 18 -1.21 1.65 -4.77
N GLY A 19 -2.26 2.29 -5.29
CA GLY A 19 -2.65 2.18 -6.70
C GLY A 19 -1.69 2.90 -7.64
N VAL A 20 -1.25 4.10 -7.26
CA VAL A 20 -0.23 4.88 -7.99
C VAL A 20 1.07 4.08 -8.08
N TYR A 21 1.57 3.58 -6.94
CA TYR A 21 2.78 2.76 -6.86
C TYR A 21 2.68 1.47 -7.67
N ALA A 22 1.54 0.79 -7.58
CA ALA A 22 1.30 -0.42 -8.38
C ALA A 22 1.36 -0.10 -9.88
N LYS A 23 0.67 0.96 -10.33
CA LYS A 23 0.67 1.38 -11.73
C LYS A 23 2.08 1.75 -12.20
N GLU A 24 2.84 2.53 -11.41
CA GLU A 24 4.21 2.92 -11.74
C GLU A 24 5.12 1.70 -11.97
N TRP A 25 5.08 0.72 -11.05
CA TRP A 25 5.86 -0.51 -11.21
C TRP A 25 5.40 -1.34 -12.42
N LEU A 26 4.10 -1.43 -12.65
CA LEU A 26 3.52 -2.13 -13.80
C LEU A 26 3.86 -1.45 -15.13
N GLU A 27 3.97 -0.12 -15.16
CA GLU A 27 4.42 0.63 -16.33
C GLU A 27 5.91 0.42 -16.58
N LYS A 28 6.74 0.50 -15.52
CA LYS A 28 8.19 0.23 -15.58
C LYS A 28 8.51 -1.16 -16.12
N THR A 29 7.71 -2.16 -15.75
CA THR A 29 7.86 -3.55 -16.22
C THR A 29 7.16 -3.83 -17.55
N GLY A 30 6.51 -2.84 -18.16
CA GLY A 30 5.79 -2.96 -19.42
C GLY A 30 4.49 -3.77 -19.35
N LEU A 31 4.06 -4.18 -18.15
CA LEU A 31 2.88 -5.02 -17.92
C LEU A 31 1.58 -4.22 -17.95
N TRP A 32 1.59 -2.94 -17.57
CA TRP A 32 0.39 -2.11 -17.39
C TRP A 32 -0.58 -2.18 -18.57
N LYS A 33 -0.09 -2.00 -19.80
CA LYS A 33 -0.93 -2.04 -21.02
C LYS A 33 -1.74 -3.33 -21.16
N SER A 34 -1.20 -4.46 -20.70
CA SER A 34 -1.84 -5.78 -20.81
C SER A 34 -2.86 -6.08 -19.71
N ILE A 35 -2.84 -5.31 -18.62
CA ILE A 35 -3.67 -5.55 -17.43
C ILE A 35 -4.63 -4.40 -17.13
N ALA A 36 -4.42 -3.21 -17.69
CA ALA A 36 -5.21 -2.01 -17.37
C ALA A 36 -6.72 -2.24 -17.55
N THR A 37 -7.13 -3.00 -18.58
CA THR A 37 -8.53 -3.36 -18.84
C THR A 37 -9.14 -4.34 -17.83
N LYS A 38 -8.31 -4.96 -16.98
CA LYS A 38 -8.70 -5.90 -15.93
C LYS A 38 -8.73 -5.25 -14.54
N VAL A 39 -8.33 -3.99 -14.42
CA VAL A 39 -8.20 -3.32 -13.12
C VAL A 39 -9.58 -3.04 -12.54
N VAL A 40 -9.78 -3.48 -11.30
CA VAL A 40 -10.93 -3.13 -10.47
C VAL A 40 -10.46 -2.12 -9.43
N PRO A 41 -10.70 -0.81 -9.64
CA PRO A 41 -10.22 0.22 -8.74
C PRO A 41 -11.00 0.20 -7.43
N ALA A 42 -10.30 0.40 -6.32
CA ALA A 42 -10.85 0.49 -4.97
C ALA A 42 -10.52 1.85 -4.33
N GLU A 43 -11.36 2.27 -3.39
CA GLU A 43 -11.26 3.56 -2.69
C GLU A 43 -10.02 3.68 -1.79
N ASN A 44 -9.44 2.57 -1.35
CA ASN A 44 -8.20 2.51 -0.59
C ASN A 44 -7.57 1.11 -0.70
N VAL A 45 -6.34 0.94 -0.21
CA VAL A 45 -5.59 -0.33 -0.30
C VAL A 45 -6.26 -1.49 0.44
N ARG A 46 -6.94 -1.22 1.57
CA ARG A 46 -7.66 -2.26 2.32
C ARG A 46 -8.94 -2.69 1.64
N ALA A 47 -9.64 -1.78 0.96
CA ALA A 47 -10.76 -2.11 0.10
C ALA A 47 -10.29 -2.99 -1.07
N ALA A 48 -9.13 -2.70 -1.68
CA ALA A 48 -8.56 -3.56 -2.71
C ALA A 48 -8.24 -4.96 -2.18
N MET A 49 -7.65 -5.06 -0.99
CA MET A 49 -7.41 -6.34 -0.31
C MET A 49 -8.72 -7.11 -0.07
N ALA A 50 -9.76 -6.42 0.41
CA ALA A 50 -11.06 -7.03 0.75
C ALA A 50 -11.76 -7.63 -0.47
N VAL A 51 -11.62 -7.03 -1.66
CA VAL A 51 -12.14 -7.58 -2.92
C VAL A 51 -11.49 -8.93 -3.25
N VAL A 52 -10.18 -9.08 -2.97
CA VAL A 52 -9.46 -10.35 -3.11
C VAL A 52 -9.89 -11.35 -2.04
N GLU A 53 -10.00 -10.91 -0.78
CA GLU A 53 -10.47 -11.76 0.33
C GLU A 53 -11.87 -12.35 0.09
N SER A 54 -12.74 -11.60 -0.58
CA SER A 54 -14.09 -12.04 -0.90
C SER A 54 -14.18 -12.87 -2.19
N GLY A 55 -13.07 -13.05 -2.91
CA GLY A 55 -13.03 -13.76 -4.18
C GLY A 55 -13.64 -13.00 -5.37
N ASN A 56 -13.91 -11.70 -5.21
CA ASN A 56 -14.46 -10.86 -6.29
C ASN A 56 -13.39 -10.40 -7.29
N ALA A 57 -12.11 -10.54 -6.94
CA ALA A 57 -10.98 -10.47 -7.87
C ALA A 57 -9.98 -11.58 -7.56
N GLU A 58 -9.34 -12.12 -8.60
CA GLU A 58 -8.41 -13.25 -8.44
C GLU A 58 -7.04 -12.82 -7.87
N ALA A 59 -6.69 -11.54 -8.03
CA ALA A 59 -5.45 -10.97 -7.51
C ALA A 59 -5.63 -9.50 -7.15
N GLY A 60 -4.69 -8.99 -6.34
CA GLY A 60 -4.55 -7.55 -6.10
C GLY A 60 -3.13 -7.19 -5.72
N ILE A 61 -2.80 -5.91 -5.81
CA ILE A 61 -1.50 -5.36 -5.38
C ILE A 61 -1.77 -4.46 -4.17
N VAL A 62 -1.18 -4.84 -3.04
CA VAL A 62 -1.34 -4.20 -1.72
C VAL A 62 0.02 -4.09 -1.03
N TYR A 63 0.10 -3.39 0.10
CA TYR A 63 1.32 -3.40 0.90
C TYR A 63 1.52 -4.74 1.59
N LYS A 64 2.80 -5.09 1.84
CA LYS A 64 3.17 -6.27 2.64
C LYS A 64 2.51 -6.27 4.01
N THR A 65 2.44 -5.10 4.65
CA THR A 65 1.79 -4.92 5.96
C THR A 65 0.30 -5.19 5.93
N ASP A 66 -0.40 -4.87 4.82
CA ASP A 66 -1.80 -5.22 4.65
C ASP A 66 -1.97 -6.72 4.45
N ALA A 67 -1.18 -7.33 3.55
CA ALA A 67 -1.24 -8.77 3.32
C ALA A 67 -0.97 -9.58 4.61
N ALA A 68 -0.10 -9.09 5.49
CA ALA A 68 0.24 -9.73 6.75
C ALA A 68 -0.91 -9.81 7.77
N ILE A 69 -1.97 -8.98 7.65
CA ILE A 69 -3.10 -9.02 8.58
C ILE A 69 -4.16 -10.06 8.18
N SER A 70 -4.15 -10.51 6.94
CA SER A 70 -5.15 -11.43 6.40
C SER A 70 -4.69 -12.88 6.43
N LYS A 71 -5.59 -13.78 6.80
CA LYS A 71 -5.41 -15.24 6.68
C LYS A 71 -6.13 -15.82 5.46
N LYS A 72 -6.84 -14.98 4.70
CA LYS A 72 -7.71 -15.40 3.57
C LYS A 72 -7.01 -15.30 2.22
N ILE A 73 -5.90 -14.57 2.17
CA ILE A 73 -5.10 -14.39 0.96
C ILE A 73 -3.71 -14.95 1.19
N THR A 74 -2.95 -15.06 0.11
CA THR A 74 -1.55 -15.47 0.14
C THR A 74 -0.75 -14.55 -0.77
N VAL A 75 0.47 -14.21 -0.37
CA VAL A 75 1.38 -13.39 -1.17
C VAL A 75 1.89 -14.24 -2.33
N ALA A 76 1.48 -13.92 -3.56
CA ALA A 76 1.92 -14.62 -4.76
C ALA A 76 3.29 -14.12 -5.27
N LEU A 77 3.59 -12.84 -5.02
CA LEU A 77 4.81 -12.15 -5.41
C LEU A 77 5.06 -11.00 -4.43
N GLU A 78 6.30 -10.85 -3.97
CA GLU A 78 6.78 -9.65 -3.29
C GLU A 78 7.69 -8.89 -4.27
N ILE A 79 7.44 -7.60 -4.45
CA ILE A 79 8.28 -6.74 -5.30
C ILE A 79 9.49 -6.32 -4.46
N PRO A 80 10.73 -6.62 -4.87
CA PRO A 80 11.91 -6.17 -4.15
C PRO A 80 11.94 -4.64 -4.05
N VAL A 81 12.35 -4.11 -2.89
CA VAL A 81 12.38 -2.66 -2.63
C VAL A 81 13.19 -1.91 -3.70
N ALA A 82 14.30 -2.48 -4.16
CA ALA A 82 15.14 -1.90 -5.22
C ALA A 82 14.47 -1.83 -6.60
N GLU A 83 13.41 -2.62 -6.82
CA GLU A 83 12.70 -2.70 -8.10
C GLU A 83 11.39 -1.91 -8.08
N GLY A 84 10.80 -1.72 -6.90
CA GLY A 84 9.57 -0.98 -6.67
C GLY A 84 9.77 0.54 -6.55
N PRO A 85 8.66 1.29 -6.49
CA PRO A 85 8.69 2.71 -6.12
C PRO A 85 9.01 2.88 -4.64
N GLU A 86 9.50 4.07 -4.28
CA GLU A 86 9.78 4.42 -2.89
C GLU A 86 8.47 4.72 -2.13
N ILE A 87 8.15 3.90 -1.13
CA ILE A 87 6.91 3.99 -0.36
C ILE A 87 7.20 4.68 0.98
N ILE A 88 6.93 5.98 1.06
CA ILE A 88 7.16 6.80 2.26
C ILE A 88 5.83 7.20 2.90
N TYR A 89 5.79 7.18 4.24
CA TYR A 89 4.66 7.65 5.05
C TYR A 89 5.03 8.96 5.76
N PRO A 90 4.85 10.13 5.11
CA PRO A 90 5.14 11.41 5.75
C PRO A 90 4.09 11.73 6.83
N ALA A 91 4.54 12.34 7.92
CA ALA A 91 3.68 12.85 8.98
C ALA A 91 3.96 14.34 9.23
N ALA A 92 2.90 15.14 9.38
CA ALA A 92 3.01 16.58 9.57
C ALA A 92 1.91 17.11 10.49
N VAL A 93 2.20 18.21 11.19
CA VAL A 93 1.16 18.95 11.94
C VAL A 93 0.36 19.81 10.97
N VAL A 94 -0.95 19.62 10.96
CA VAL A 94 -1.86 20.47 10.17
C VAL A 94 -1.75 21.92 10.62
N LYS A 95 -1.54 22.84 9.66
CA LYS A 95 -1.32 24.27 9.90
C LYS A 95 -2.39 24.91 10.80
N ASP A 96 -3.65 24.59 10.53
CA ASP A 96 -4.82 25.14 11.22
C ASP A 96 -5.30 24.26 12.38
N SER A 97 -4.43 23.40 12.92
CA SER A 97 -4.76 22.54 14.05
C SER A 97 -5.20 23.38 15.26
N ARG A 98 -6.34 23.01 15.85
CA ARG A 98 -6.83 23.61 17.11
C ARG A 98 -5.98 23.21 18.33
N ASN A 99 -5.11 22.20 18.19
CA ASN A 99 -4.27 21.66 19.26
C ASN A 99 -2.81 21.45 18.77
N PRO A 100 -2.09 22.50 18.33
CA PRO A 100 -0.80 22.34 17.67
C PRO A 100 0.29 21.81 18.61
N TYR A 101 0.20 22.11 19.91
CA TYR A 101 1.13 21.61 20.92
C TYR A 101 1.00 20.09 21.12
N ALA A 102 -0.23 19.59 21.27
CA ALA A 102 -0.48 18.15 21.39
C ALA A 102 -0.10 17.40 20.10
N ALA A 103 -0.40 17.98 18.93
CA ALA A 103 -0.01 17.41 17.64
C ALA A 103 1.51 17.29 17.49
N ARG A 104 2.28 18.32 17.90
CA ARG A 104 3.75 18.26 17.92
C ARG A 104 4.29 17.20 18.89
N LYS A 105 3.66 17.03 20.06
CA LYS A 105 4.03 15.96 20.99
C LYS A 105 3.79 14.57 20.41
N LEU A 106 2.67 14.38 19.74
CA LEU A 106 2.38 13.11 19.04
C LEU A 106 3.40 12.87 17.94
N LEU A 107 3.72 13.87 17.10
CA LEU A 107 4.71 13.72 16.04
C LEU A 107 6.10 13.38 16.60
N ALA A 108 6.51 14.02 17.70
CA ALA A 108 7.76 13.70 18.38
C ALA A 108 7.77 12.28 18.97
N PHE A 109 6.63 11.81 19.50
CA PHE A 109 6.49 10.43 19.97
C PHE A 109 6.56 9.42 18.82
N LEU A 110 5.92 9.69 17.68
CA LEU A 110 5.97 8.82 16.50
C LEU A 110 7.37 8.73 15.87
N ALA A 111 8.28 9.64 16.21
CA ALA A 111 9.68 9.65 15.80
C ALA A 111 10.63 9.16 16.91
N ASP A 112 10.10 8.60 18.00
CA ASP A 112 10.93 8.02 19.05
C ASP A 112 11.27 6.55 18.75
N LYS A 113 12.33 6.05 19.40
CA LYS A 113 12.81 4.69 19.22
C LYS A 113 11.75 3.60 19.51
N LYS A 114 10.80 3.86 20.42
CA LYS A 114 9.75 2.87 20.73
C LYS A 114 8.70 2.81 19.62
N ALA A 115 8.42 3.95 18.99
CA ALA A 115 7.60 4.01 17.80
C ALA A 115 8.30 3.26 16.65
N ASP A 116 9.61 3.47 16.45
CA ASP A 116 10.40 2.74 15.44
C ASP A 116 10.32 1.22 15.61
N GLU A 117 10.52 0.73 16.84
CA GLU A 117 10.39 -0.70 17.17
C GLU A 117 8.97 -1.22 16.88
N THR A 118 7.96 -0.39 17.11
CA THR A 118 6.56 -0.73 16.82
C THR A 118 6.31 -0.80 15.32
N PHE A 119 6.77 0.18 14.54
CA PHE A 119 6.65 0.19 13.08
C PHE A 119 7.36 -1.02 12.46
N ALA A 120 8.59 -1.30 12.89
CA ALA A 120 9.36 -2.46 12.45
C ALA A 120 8.64 -3.78 12.76
N LYS A 121 8.04 -3.92 13.96
CA LYS A 121 7.26 -5.10 14.33
C LYS A 121 6.06 -5.34 13.40
N PHE A 122 5.45 -4.29 12.88
CA PHE A 122 4.34 -4.39 11.92
C PHE A 122 4.81 -4.46 10.45
N GLY A 123 6.12 -4.53 10.19
CA GLY A 123 6.68 -4.75 8.87
C GLY A 123 6.98 -3.46 8.08
N PHE A 124 7.00 -2.30 8.73
CA PHE A 124 7.46 -1.06 8.13
C PHE A 124 8.98 -0.93 8.23
N SER A 125 9.61 -0.32 7.22
CA SER A 125 11.00 0.14 7.31
C SER A 125 11.02 1.51 7.98
N VAL A 126 11.90 1.67 8.97
CA VAL A 126 12.15 2.96 9.62
C VAL A 126 13.22 3.70 8.81
N LEU A 127 12.95 4.96 8.50
CA LEU A 127 13.90 5.83 7.81
C LEU A 127 14.88 6.42 8.83
N GLU A 128 16.17 6.46 8.48
CA GLU A 128 17.23 7.09 9.30
C GLU A 128 17.20 8.62 9.21
#